data_AF-A0A4W3I5W0-F1
#
_entry.id   AF-A0A4W3I5W0-F1
#
_cell.length_a   1.000
_cell.length_b   1.000
_cell.length_c   1.000
_cell.angle_alpha   90.00
_cell.angle_beta   90.00
_cell.angle_gamma   90.00
#
_symmetry.space_group_name_H-M   'P 1'
#
loop_
_entity.id
_entity.type
_entity.pdbx_description
1 polymer ?
#
loop_
_entity_poly.entity_id
_entity_poly.type
_entity_poly.pdbx_seq_one_letter_code
_entity_poly.pdbx_strand_id
1 'polypeptide(L)'
;MLYKGKDQAGNKSSQKLASAGVELCKLKSRNYSQPSTIDHMITTRRLPSEKPVHISLNLDGLTELNIPDDFIPSVYLQLDQHLQPLQPCLSSKESMLVFEQHCRLAEEYYKVRNEIALLQERKKQLIAELDQDEKDQMNASHLMQEYQQVSEDNQSLTTYHLQCREHLEKLRVLLQQQPGSS
;
A
#
# COMPACT_ATOMS: atom_id res chain seq x y z
N MET A 1 25.11 9.45 72.88
CA MET A 1 24.82 8.16 72.23
C MET A 1 23.87 8.46 71.08
N LEU A 2 24.33 8.43 69.83
CA LEU A 2 24.39 7.30 68.89
C LEU A 2 23.40 7.54 67.72
N TYR A 3 23.89 7.18 66.54
CA TYR A 3 23.46 7.49 65.18
C TYR A 3 22.15 6.82 64.67
N LYS A 4 21.81 7.20 63.42
CA LYS A 4 21.05 6.50 62.34
C LYS A 4 19.53 6.70 62.37
N GLY A 5 18.85 7.09 61.29
CA GLY A 5 19.17 7.10 59.86
C GLY A 5 18.05 6.38 59.11
N LYS A 6 17.48 7.00 58.08
CA LYS A 6 17.18 6.36 56.79
C LYS A 6 16.61 7.36 55.78
N ASP A 7 17.41 7.48 54.75
CA ASP A 7 17.21 8.15 53.49
C ASP A 7 16.14 7.47 52.62
N GLN A 8 15.84 8.16 51.52
CA GLN A 8 15.70 7.58 50.18
C GLN A 8 14.31 7.07 49.77
N ALA A 9 13.39 8.01 49.53
CA ALA A 9 12.24 7.77 48.65
C ALA A 9 11.82 9.06 47.94
N GLY A 10 12.72 9.69 47.20
CA GLY A 10 12.37 10.85 46.39
C GLY A 10 13.34 10.97 45.22
N ASN A 11 12.82 11.14 44.02
CA ASN A 11 13.56 11.50 42.81
C ASN A 11 14.24 10.38 41.99
N LYS A 12 13.70 9.16 41.99
CA LYS A 12 13.91 8.23 40.85
C LYS A 12 12.81 8.28 39.79
N SER A 13 11.68 8.97 40.06
CA SER A 13 10.52 8.97 39.16
C SER A 13 10.66 9.96 38.00
N SER A 14 11.20 11.16 38.24
CA SER A 14 11.22 12.22 37.22
C SER A 14 12.31 12.07 36.16
N GLN A 15 13.34 11.24 36.37
CA GLN A 15 14.36 10.96 35.34
C GLN A 15 13.96 9.84 34.37
N LYS A 16 12.89 9.09 34.64
CA LYS A 16 12.48 7.94 33.81
C LYS A 16 11.46 8.27 32.71
N LEU A 17 10.89 9.48 32.71
CA LEU A 17 9.89 9.90 31.73
C LEU A 17 10.51 10.52 30.46
N ALA A 18 11.74 11.03 30.53
CA ALA A 18 12.41 11.66 29.38
C ALA A 18 13.07 10.65 28.42
N SER A 19 13.34 9.41 28.84
CA SER A 19 14.09 8.44 28.03
C SER A 19 13.22 7.48 27.22
N ALA A 20 11.89 7.47 27.45
CA ALA A 20 10.99 6.52 26.77
C ALA A 20 10.62 6.95 25.33
N GLY A 21 10.80 8.21 24.97
CA GLY A 21 10.46 8.75 23.63
C GLY A 21 11.56 8.64 22.58
N VAL A 22 12.79 8.26 22.96
CA VAL A 22 13.96 8.36 22.07
C VAL A 22 14.14 7.15 21.13
N GLU A 23 13.44 6.05 21.38
CA GLU A 23 13.65 4.79 20.65
C GLU A 23 12.77 4.61 19.39
N LEU A 24 11.67 5.36 19.22
CA LEU A 24 10.76 5.11 18.10
C LEU A 24 11.22 5.77 16.78
N CYS A 25 12.06 6.81 16.84
CA CYS A 25 12.55 7.51 15.64
C CYS A 25 13.65 6.76 14.87
N LYS A 26 14.20 5.65 15.40
CA LYS A 26 15.29 4.91 14.73
C LYS A 26 14.85 3.66 13.97
N LEU A 27 13.58 3.27 14.05
CA LEU A 27 13.13 1.99 13.51
C LEU A 27 12.07 2.10 12.41
N LYS A 28 12.23 3.01 11.44
CA LYS A 28 11.61 2.83 10.10
C LYS A 28 12.23 3.68 9.00
N SER A 29 13.55 3.65 8.82
CA SER A 29 14.20 4.12 7.59
C SER A 29 14.07 3.11 6.44
N ARG A 30 12.86 2.55 6.23
CA ARG A 30 12.51 1.75 5.06
C ARG A 30 11.32 2.43 4.37
N ASN A 31 11.65 3.23 3.37
CA ASN A 31 10.76 3.72 2.32
C ASN A 31 9.75 4.83 2.65
N TYR A 32 10.21 5.97 3.17
CA TYR A 32 9.46 7.22 3.03
C TYR A 32 10.43 8.31 2.60
N SER A 33 10.77 8.31 1.30
CA SER A 33 11.52 9.40 0.70
C SER A 33 10.67 10.68 0.71
N GLN A 34 11.33 11.79 1.05
CA GLN A 34 10.84 13.17 1.13
C GLN A 34 9.92 13.58 -0.04
N PRO A 35 9.04 14.58 0.16
CA PRO A 35 8.42 15.30 -0.95
C PRO A 35 9.49 16.18 -1.61
N SER A 36 10.15 15.64 -2.64
CA SER A 36 11.04 16.42 -3.50
C SER A 36 10.18 17.13 -4.55
N THR A 37 10.04 18.45 -4.42
CA THR A 37 9.67 19.34 -5.53
C THR A 37 10.76 19.27 -6.59
N ILE A 38 10.67 18.33 -7.52
CA ILE A 38 11.31 18.30 -8.84
C ILE A 38 10.60 17.17 -9.62
N ASP A 39 10.19 17.51 -10.85
CA ASP A 39 9.66 16.67 -11.92
C ASP A 39 9.91 15.15 -11.75
N HIS A 40 8.97 14.45 -11.14
CA HIS A 40 8.96 13.00 -11.17
C HIS A 40 8.37 12.57 -12.50
N MET A 41 9.25 12.25 -13.44
CA MET A 41 8.90 11.40 -14.57
C MET A 41 8.13 10.20 -14.03
N ILE A 42 6.85 10.09 -14.39
CA ILE A 42 6.07 8.86 -14.20
C ILE A 42 6.81 7.80 -15.00
N THR A 43 7.71 7.07 -14.33
CA THR A 43 8.30 5.85 -14.87
C THR A 43 7.19 4.82 -14.85
N THR A 44 6.38 4.83 -15.90
CA THR A 44 5.59 3.68 -16.27
C THR A 44 6.59 2.60 -16.64
N ARG A 45 7.02 1.78 -15.68
CA ARG A 45 7.70 0.53 -15.99
C ARG A 45 6.72 -0.26 -16.86
N ARG A 46 6.92 -0.23 -18.18
CA ARG A 46 6.37 -1.25 -19.07
C ARG A 46 6.86 -2.57 -18.52
N LEU A 47 5.99 -3.31 -17.83
CA LEU A 47 6.19 -4.74 -17.70
C LEU A 47 6.36 -5.26 -19.14
N PRO A 48 7.40 -6.05 -19.43
CA PRO A 48 7.43 -6.76 -20.68
C PRO A 48 6.20 -7.66 -20.67
N SER A 49 5.19 -7.28 -21.46
CA SER A 49 4.17 -8.22 -21.88
C SER A 49 4.95 -9.34 -22.57
N GLU A 50 5.14 -10.46 -21.89
CA GLU A 50 6.02 -11.54 -22.37
C GLU A 50 5.58 -12.11 -23.71
N LYS A 51 4.40 -11.73 -24.23
CA LYS A 51 4.00 -12.07 -25.59
C LYS A 51 3.27 -10.87 -26.18
N PRO A 52 3.72 -10.29 -27.32
CA PRO A 52 2.77 -9.62 -28.19
C PRO A 52 1.73 -10.69 -28.55
N VAL A 53 0.45 -10.45 -28.24
CA VAL A 53 -0.63 -11.33 -28.68
C VAL A 53 -0.78 -11.10 -30.18
N HIS A 54 0.12 -11.68 -30.97
CA HIS A 54 -0.08 -11.88 -32.39
C HIS A 54 -1.19 -12.93 -32.51
N ILE A 55 -2.43 -12.46 -32.51
CA ILE A 55 -3.57 -13.29 -32.89
C ILE A 55 -3.48 -13.43 -34.41
N SER A 56 -2.66 -14.37 -34.87
CA SER A 56 -2.72 -14.82 -36.25
C SER A 56 -4.08 -15.48 -36.42
N LEU A 57 -5.05 -14.73 -36.95
CA LEU A 57 -6.32 -15.24 -37.47
C LEU A 57 -6.04 -16.03 -38.77
N ASN A 58 -5.08 -16.97 -38.72
CA ASN A 58 -4.75 -17.84 -39.84
C ASN A 58 -5.87 -18.86 -39.96
N LEU A 59 -6.84 -18.52 -40.80
CA LEU A 59 -7.95 -19.39 -41.19
C LEU A 59 -7.44 -20.74 -41.73
N ASP A 60 -6.27 -20.71 -42.37
CA ASP A 60 -5.65 -21.85 -43.06
C ASP A 60 -5.06 -22.91 -42.11
N GLY A 61 -4.74 -22.54 -40.87
CA GLY A 61 -4.09 -23.42 -39.88
C GLY A 61 -5.04 -24.28 -39.04
N LEU A 62 -6.35 -24.08 -39.17
CA LEU A 62 -7.38 -24.79 -38.39
C LEU A 62 -7.90 -26.06 -39.09
N THR A 63 -7.28 -26.44 -40.22
CA THR A 63 -7.74 -27.50 -41.13
C THR A 63 -7.13 -28.87 -40.83
N GLU A 64 -6.01 -28.94 -40.12
CA GLU A 64 -5.29 -30.20 -39.83
C GLU A 64 -4.77 -30.25 -38.39
N LEU A 65 -5.66 -30.43 -37.41
CA LEU A 65 -5.29 -31.03 -36.13
C LEU A 65 -6.41 -32.01 -35.73
N ASN A 66 -6.01 -33.25 -35.50
CA ASN A 66 -6.85 -34.36 -35.06
C ASN A 66 -7.47 -34.02 -33.69
N ILE A 67 -8.78 -33.74 -33.65
CA ILE A 67 -9.48 -33.34 -32.41
C ILE A 67 -10.72 -34.23 -32.20
N PRO A 68 -10.98 -34.70 -30.96
CA PRO A 68 -12.14 -35.54 -30.63
C PRO A 68 -13.48 -34.79 -30.72
N ASP A 69 -14.51 -35.47 -31.21
CA ASP A 69 -15.89 -35.00 -31.42
C ASP A 69 -16.61 -34.45 -30.17
N ASP A 70 -16.09 -34.69 -28.96
CA ASP A 70 -16.83 -34.48 -27.71
C ASP A 70 -16.62 -33.11 -27.04
N PHE A 71 -15.89 -32.19 -27.66
CA PHE A 71 -15.49 -30.92 -27.04
C PHE A 71 -15.87 -29.69 -27.87
N ILE A 72 -17.07 -29.67 -28.47
CA ILE A 72 -17.70 -28.41 -28.91
C ILE A 72 -18.87 -28.11 -27.95
N PRO A 73 -18.59 -27.58 -26.74
CA PRO A 73 -19.63 -27.29 -25.77
C PRO A 73 -20.33 -25.99 -26.17
N SER A 74 -21.51 -25.79 -25.61
CA SER A 74 -22.47 -24.68 -25.74
C SER A 74 -21.95 -23.23 -25.61
N VAL A 75 -20.64 -22.99 -25.64
CA VAL A 75 -19.98 -21.68 -25.51
C VAL A 75 -20.43 -20.71 -26.59
N TYR A 76 -20.62 -21.17 -27.84
CA TYR A 76 -21.15 -20.32 -28.91
C TYR A 76 -22.60 -19.88 -28.67
N LEU A 77 -23.39 -20.58 -27.85
CA LEU A 77 -24.76 -20.16 -27.49
C LEU A 77 -24.77 -19.00 -26.49
N GLN A 78 -23.65 -18.75 -25.81
CA GLN A 78 -23.51 -17.59 -24.94
C GLN A 78 -23.28 -16.31 -25.75
N LEU A 79 -22.93 -16.43 -27.04
CA LEU A 79 -22.66 -15.28 -27.91
C LEU A 79 -23.94 -14.51 -28.15
N ASP A 80 -23.77 -13.20 -28.41
CA ASP A 80 -24.86 -12.38 -28.91
C ASP A 80 -25.43 -13.04 -30.16
N GLN A 81 -26.76 -12.98 -30.34
CA GLN A 81 -27.46 -13.72 -31.39
C GLN A 81 -26.85 -13.50 -32.80
N HIS A 82 -26.36 -12.29 -33.08
CA HIS A 82 -25.75 -11.95 -34.37
C HIS A 82 -24.34 -12.53 -34.58
N LEU A 83 -23.70 -13.01 -33.52
CA LEU A 83 -22.40 -13.68 -33.53
C LEU A 83 -22.53 -15.20 -33.40
N GLN A 84 -23.74 -15.75 -33.27
CA GLN A 84 -23.90 -17.20 -33.20
C GLN A 84 -23.67 -17.84 -34.58
N PRO A 85 -23.04 -19.02 -34.64
CA PRO A 85 -22.84 -19.71 -35.90
C PRO A 85 -24.19 -20.07 -36.55
N LEU A 86 -24.28 -19.89 -37.86
CA LEU A 86 -25.41 -20.39 -38.65
C LEU A 86 -25.43 -21.92 -38.63
N GLN A 87 -26.63 -22.51 -38.73
CA GLN A 87 -26.79 -23.96 -38.81
C GLN A 87 -26.05 -24.52 -40.03
N PRO A 88 -25.20 -25.55 -39.87
CA PRO A 88 -24.47 -26.12 -41.00
C PRO A 88 -25.40 -26.91 -41.93
N CYS A 89 -25.09 -26.89 -43.23
CA CYS A 89 -25.76 -27.71 -44.23
C CYS A 89 -25.12 -29.11 -44.29
N LEU A 90 -25.88 -30.14 -43.90
CA LEU A 90 -25.37 -31.52 -43.79
C LEU A 90 -24.92 -32.16 -45.11
N SER A 91 -25.38 -31.63 -46.25
CA SER A 91 -24.95 -32.10 -47.58
C SER A 91 -23.70 -31.40 -48.10
N SER A 92 -23.18 -30.39 -47.40
CA SER A 92 -22.00 -29.62 -47.80
C SER A 92 -20.88 -29.75 -46.77
N LYS A 93 -19.79 -30.38 -47.18
CA LYS A 93 -18.57 -30.51 -46.38
C LYS A 93 -17.97 -29.14 -46.00
N GLU A 94 -18.03 -28.18 -46.91
CA GLU A 94 -17.53 -26.82 -46.68
C GLU A 94 -18.33 -26.11 -45.57
N SER A 95 -19.66 -26.25 -45.59
CA SER A 95 -20.51 -25.64 -44.56
C SER A 95 -20.24 -26.20 -43.16
N MET A 96 -19.95 -27.50 -43.05
CA MET A 96 -19.57 -28.11 -41.77
C MET A 96 -18.24 -27.54 -41.24
N LEU A 97 -17.22 -27.43 -42.11
CA LEU A 97 -15.92 -26.91 -41.72
C LEU A 97 -15.98 -25.46 -41.23
N VAL A 98 -16.76 -24.61 -41.90
CA VAL A 98 -16.97 -23.21 -41.48
C VAL A 98 -17.65 -23.14 -40.11
N PHE A 99 -18.65 -23.99 -39.86
CA PHE A 99 -19.33 -24.06 -38.55
C PHE A 99 -18.36 -24.46 -37.43
N GLU A 100 -17.57 -25.51 -37.64
CA GLU A 100 -16.59 -25.98 -36.66
C GLU A 100 -15.52 -24.91 -36.36
N GLN A 101 -15.02 -24.26 -37.41
CA GLN A 101 -14.06 -23.16 -37.28
C GLN A 101 -14.66 -21.98 -36.49
N HIS A 102 -15.92 -21.64 -36.76
CA HIS A 102 -16.62 -20.61 -36.01
C HIS A 102 -16.73 -20.97 -34.52
N CYS A 103 -17.05 -22.23 -34.20
CA CYS A 103 -17.12 -22.69 -32.82
C CYS A 103 -15.76 -22.55 -32.11
N ARG A 104 -14.65 -22.90 -32.77
CA ARG A 104 -13.30 -22.70 -32.23
C ARG A 104 -12.99 -21.23 -31.98
N LEU A 105 -13.32 -20.36 -32.93
CA LEU A 105 -13.07 -18.92 -32.78
C LEU A 105 -13.93 -18.31 -31.65
N ALA A 106 -15.16 -18.79 -31.48
CA ALA A 106 -16.04 -18.39 -30.39
C ALA A 106 -15.39 -18.66 -29.01
N GLU A 107 -14.77 -19.82 -28.84
CA GLU A 107 -14.07 -20.16 -27.59
C GLU A 107 -12.92 -19.20 -27.29
N GLU A 108 -12.08 -18.93 -28.30
CA GLU A 108 -10.97 -17.98 -28.15
C GLU A 108 -11.47 -16.56 -27.87
N TYR A 109 -12.55 -16.14 -28.54
CA TYR A 109 -13.21 -14.87 -28.26
C TYR A 109 -13.64 -14.77 -26.78
N TYR A 110 -14.21 -15.83 -26.20
CA TYR A 110 -14.58 -15.84 -24.79
C TYR A 110 -13.40 -15.79 -23.85
N LYS A 111 -12.34 -16.55 -24.14
CA LYS A 111 -11.11 -16.51 -23.34
C LYS A 111 -10.55 -15.09 -23.29
N VAL A 112 -10.46 -14.43 -24.45
CA VAL A 112 -9.98 -13.04 -24.54
C VAL A 112 -10.93 -12.08 -23.83
N ARG A 113 -12.25 -12.23 -24.02
CA ARG A 113 -13.26 -11.40 -23.33
C ARG A 113 -13.13 -11.50 -21.81
N ASN A 114 -12.94 -12.71 -21.28
CA ASN A 114 -12.77 -12.95 -19.85
C ASN A 114 -11.46 -12.36 -19.34
N GLU A 115 -10.36 -12.53 -20.07
CA GLU A 115 -9.06 -11.94 -19.71
C GLU A 115 -9.15 -10.41 -19.67
N ILE A 116 -9.81 -9.79 -20.66
CA ILE A 116 -10.06 -8.34 -20.67
C ILE A 116 -10.82 -7.92 -19.41
N ALA A 117 -11.87 -8.64 -19.03
CA ALA A 117 -12.66 -8.34 -17.84
C ALA A 117 -11.83 -8.46 -16.55
N LEU A 118 -11.00 -9.50 -16.43
CA LEU A 118 -10.09 -9.70 -15.29
C LEU A 118 -9.05 -8.58 -15.19
N LEU A 119 -8.45 -8.19 -16.32
CA LEU A 119 -7.48 -7.09 -16.38
C LEU A 119 -8.13 -5.74 -16.02
N GLN A 120 -9.35 -5.49 -16.50
CA GLN A 120 -10.11 -4.30 -16.14
C GLN A 120 -10.40 -4.24 -14.64
N GLU A 121 -10.75 -5.37 -14.03
CA GLU A 121 -10.99 -5.45 -12.59
C GLU A 121 -9.69 -5.24 -11.80
N ARG A 122 -8.59 -5.90 -12.19
CA ARG A 122 -7.29 -5.69 -11.54
C ARG A 122 -6.83 -4.24 -11.63
N LYS A 123 -7.07 -3.57 -12.76
CA LYS A 123 -6.79 -2.13 -12.91
C LYS A 123 -7.57 -1.29 -11.90
N LYS A 124 -8.86 -1.56 -11.69
CA LYS A 124 -9.66 -0.83 -10.69
C LYS A 124 -9.12 -1.03 -9.27
N GLN A 125 -8.74 -2.26 -8.93
CA GLN A 125 -8.15 -2.56 -7.62
C GLN A 125 -6.83 -1.81 -7.40
N LEU A 126 -5.96 -1.76 -8.41
CA LEU A 126 -4.70 -1.02 -8.34
C LEU A 126 -4.93 0.49 -8.14
N ILE A 127 -5.94 1.07 -8.79
CA ILE A 127 -6.30 2.48 -8.59
C ILE A 127 -6.74 2.70 -7.14
N ALA A 128 -7.62 1.84 -6.61
CA ALA A 128 -8.08 1.94 -5.23
C ALA A 128 -6.95 1.77 -4.19
N GLU A 129 -5.96 0.91 -4.48
CA GLU A 129 -4.77 0.73 -3.66
C GLU A 129 -3.91 2.01 -3.64
N LEU A 130 -3.68 2.63 -4.81
CA LEU A 130 -2.97 3.91 -4.90
C LEU A 130 -3.69 5.05 -4.17
N ASP A 131 -5.01 5.15 -4.30
CA ASP A 131 -5.81 6.17 -3.59
C ASP A 131 -5.76 5.99 -2.07
N GLN A 132 -5.61 4.75 -1.60
CA GLN A 132 -5.46 4.45 -0.18
C GLN A 132 -4.05 4.79 0.31
N ASP A 133 -3.01 4.43 -0.44
CA ASP A 133 -1.62 4.76 -0.14
C ASP A 133 -1.41 6.29 -0.04
N GLU A 134 -2.03 7.08 -0.91
CA GLU A 134 -1.97 8.55 -0.85
C GLU A 134 -2.58 9.10 0.45
N LYS A 135 -3.74 8.56 0.87
CA LYS A 135 -4.36 8.93 2.15
C LYS A 135 -3.49 8.56 3.33
N ASP A 136 -2.90 7.37 3.31
CA ASP A 136 -2.02 6.90 4.38
C ASP A 136 -0.74 7.73 4.45
N GLN A 137 -0.21 8.17 3.31
CA GLN A 137 0.91 9.10 3.26
C GLN A 137 0.56 10.47 3.85
N MET A 138 -0.61 11.02 3.52
CA MET A 138 -1.10 12.27 4.12
C MET A 138 -1.26 12.13 5.65
N ASN A 139 -1.86 11.03 6.11
CA ASN A 139 -2.02 10.75 7.54
C ASN A 139 -0.68 10.61 8.27
N ALA A 140 0.29 9.91 7.67
CA ALA A 140 1.63 9.77 8.23
C ALA A 140 2.35 11.12 8.33
N SER A 141 2.20 11.98 7.33
CA SER A 141 2.74 13.34 7.33
C SER A 141 2.14 14.18 8.46
N HIS A 142 0.82 14.13 8.64
CA HIS A 142 0.13 14.82 9.74
C HIS A 142 0.61 14.35 11.12
N LEU A 143 0.68 13.03 11.35
CA LEU A 143 1.17 12.45 12.60
C LEU A 143 2.61 12.86 12.90
N MET A 144 3.48 12.93 11.88
CA MET A 144 4.86 13.37 12.04
C MET A 144 4.95 14.83 12.46
N GLN A 145 4.11 15.70 11.90
CA GLN A 145 4.04 17.11 12.28
C GLN A 145 3.54 17.28 13.73
N GLU A 146 2.49 16.56 14.12
CA GLU A 146 1.97 16.59 15.48
C GLU A 146 3.02 16.10 16.49
N TYR A 147 3.70 15.00 16.18
CA TYR A 147 4.79 14.49 17.00
C TYR A 147 5.90 15.53 17.19
N GLN A 148 6.31 16.21 16.11
CA GLN A 148 7.32 17.27 16.19
C GLN A 148 6.85 18.42 17.09
N GLN A 149 5.63 18.91 16.90
CA GLN A 149 5.07 20.00 17.71
C GLN A 149 5.04 19.62 19.19
N VAL A 150 4.53 18.43 19.52
CA VAL A 150 4.47 17.94 20.90
C VAL A 150 5.87 17.76 21.49
N SER A 151 6.84 17.32 20.69
CA SER A 151 8.23 17.18 21.12
C SER A 151 8.86 18.53 21.45
N GLU A 152 8.63 19.55 20.62
CA GLU A 152 9.12 20.92 20.84
C GLU A 152 8.49 21.53 22.11
N ASP A 153 7.18 21.39 22.27
CA ASP A 153 6.45 21.87 23.45
C ASP A 153 6.94 21.17 24.73
N ASN A 154 7.16 19.86 24.67
CA ASN A 154 7.69 19.08 25.79
C ASN A 154 9.11 19.53 26.18
N GLN A 155 9.97 19.78 25.20
CA GLN A 155 11.33 20.28 25.43
C GLN A 155 11.31 21.67 26.08
N SER A 156 10.44 22.56 25.59
CA SER A 156 10.24 23.90 26.15
C SER A 156 9.79 23.83 27.61
N LEU A 157 8.75 23.04 27.90
CA LEU A 157 8.24 22.84 29.26
C LEU A 157 9.27 22.22 30.19
N THR A 158 10.03 21.24 29.71
CA THR A 158 11.11 20.60 30.49
C THR A 158 12.19 21.60 30.87
N THR A 159 12.56 22.48 29.93
CA THR A 159 13.53 23.54 30.15
C THR A 159 13.02 24.54 31.19
N TYR A 160 11.78 25.01 31.05
CA TYR A 160 11.17 25.92 32.01
C TYR A 160 11.06 25.31 33.41
N HIS A 161 10.63 24.05 33.52
CA HIS A 161 10.58 23.32 34.78
C HIS A 161 11.96 23.25 35.46
N LEU A 162 13.02 22.99 34.70
CA LEU A 162 14.39 22.97 35.22
C LEU A 162 14.80 24.36 35.77
N GLN A 163 14.52 25.42 35.03
CA GLN A 163 14.78 26.79 35.48
C GLN A 163 14.01 27.12 36.77
N CYS A 164 12.72 26.77 36.86
CA CYS A 164 11.94 26.95 38.07
C CYS A 164 12.57 26.21 39.27
N ARG A 165 13.03 24.97 39.06
CA ARG A 165 13.69 24.18 40.10
C ARG A 165 14.96 24.86 40.60
N GLU A 166 15.81 25.35 39.69
CA GLU A 166 17.03 26.09 40.06
C GLU A 166 16.72 27.37 40.84
N HIS A 167 15.68 28.09 40.46
CA HIS A 167 15.22 29.29 41.18
C HIS A 167 14.77 28.96 42.60
N LEU A 168 13.99 27.89 42.79
CA LEU A 168 13.56 27.42 44.11
C LEU A 168 14.75 27.00 44.99
N GLU A 169 15.75 26.32 44.41
CA GLU A 169 16.96 25.90 45.12
C GLU A 169 17.78 27.11 45.61
N LYS A 170 17.94 28.13 44.76
CA LYS A 170 18.59 29.41 45.14
C LYS A 170 17.87 30.07 46.32
N LEU A 171 16.53 30.19 46.26
CA LEU A 171 15.74 30.77 47.36
C LEU A 171 15.90 29.99 48.66
N ARG A 172 15.90 28.66 48.59
CA ARG A 172 16.10 27.79 49.76
C ARG A 172 17.48 27.99 50.40
N VAL A 173 18.52 28.16 49.59
CA VAL A 173 19.89 28.42 50.07
C VAL A 173 19.98 29.80 50.73
N LEU A 174 19.37 30.84 50.14
CA LEU A 174 19.35 32.18 50.72
C LEU A 174 18.66 32.21 52.09
N LEU A 175 17.53 31.52 52.25
CA LEU A 175 16.83 31.42 53.53
C LEU A 175 17.66 30.71 54.62
N GLN A 176 18.47 29.72 54.26
CA GLN A 176 19.35 29.02 55.21
C GLN A 176 20.55 29.85 55.64
N GLN A 177 20.95 30.86 54.85
CA GLN A 177 22.09 31.72 55.15
C GLN A 177 21.75 32.95 55.99
N GLN A 178 20.47 33.22 56.24
CA GLN A 178 20.06 34.27 57.19
C GLN A 178 20.36 33.80 58.62
N PRO A 179 21.34 34.40 59.34
CA PRO A 179 21.48 34.16 60.78
C PRO A 179 20.23 34.74 61.45
N GLY A 180 19.64 34.01 62.39
CA GLY A 180 18.39 34.40 63.06
C GLY A 180 18.32 35.90 63.33
N SER A 181 17.37 36.58 62.68
CA SER A 181 16.97 37.92 63.08
C SER A 181 16.54 37.84 64.53
N SER A 182 17.39 38.38 65.40
CA SER A 182 17.16 38.55 66.83
C SER A 182 17.00 40.02 67.16
#